data_AF-A0A9N8W549-F1
#
_entry.id   AF-A0A9N8W549-F1
#
_cell.length_a   1.000
_cell.length_b   1.000
_cell.length_c   1.000
_cell.angle_alpha   90.00
_cell.angle_beta   90.00
_cell.angle_gamma   90.00
#
_symmetry.space_group_name_H-M   'P 1'
#
loop_
_entity.id
_entity.type
_entity.pdbx_description
1 polymer ?
#
loop_
_entity_poly.entity_id
_entity_poly.type
_entity_poly.pdbx_seq_one_letter_code
_entity_poly.pdbx_strand_id
1 'polypeptide(L)'
;MSSKIFLKSIKVINEKDGFIDLYGQVIIQHFNDDKEKIVMIEYTANSWTTGDSVIALPSYTLSNYGELYYFEISVFKIPNIPLHLELLARFDVDDYTFWANSSYQYLYDEGDPKEFFFNDAVIKNTSQKSSIDKNVLKLEEERRRLEEERRLLEEERNRYEEECKRRQQEEDRKRLEKERRLLEEERKLLKEERKLFEEERKQQDPKQIIRKKECSRCLKNLEIKVFLKITDQCGHDVSICHKCVGNHIERELNKGNIKILCPENNCHKVLNEKNVKNFVNNEVSERYMLNFVLSKIPTFKWCLNPTCGSGQDHYQGDDVPIMICNTCSQKTCIVHGIQIEIECKQCRQLQEIDVKIDCIICTESVNIEAFLNITDQCKHNYNICRECVGEYIKHELEDNGNFKITCPEDGCNEILNQKDIKEFSSEETFKRYERFTLNFVLSQIPTFQWCLNPNCGSGQDHYQEASQNAESASEFYMSQLKQCPNCKCRIEKNGGCNHMTCRRPGCGHQFCWM
;
A
#
# COMPACT_ATOMS: atom_id res chain seq x y z
N MET A 1 24.31 -50.13 12.28
CA MET A 1 24.90 -48.78 12.28
C MET A 1 23.74 -47.80 12.21
N SER A 2 23.65 -46.84 13.13
CA SER A 2 22.50 -45.92 13.20
C SER A 2 22.60 -44.85 12.12
N SER A 3 21.48 -44.54 11.48
CA SER A 3 21.35 -43.36 10.63
C SER A 3 21.59 -42.11 11.47
N LYS A 4 22.47 -41.22 11.03
CA LYS A 4 22.78 -39.98 11.74
C LYS A 4 22.88 -38.82 10.76
N ILE A 5 22.44 -37.65 11.21
CA ILE A 5 22.64 -36.38 10.53
C ILE A 5 23.51 -35.48 11.40
N PHE A 6 24.49 -34.82 10.78
CA PHE A 6 25.42 -33.92 11.43
C PHE A 6 25.50 -32.62 10.63
N LEU A 7 25.24 -31.49 11.29
CA LEU A 7 25.65 -30.19 10.76
C LEU A 7 27.19 -30.14 10.83
N LYS A 8 27.85 -30.03 9.67
CA LYS A 8 29.31 -30.12 9.60
C LYS A 8 29.93 -28.74 9.82
N SER A 9 29.52 -27.76 9.04
CA SER A 9 30.10 -26.42 9.12
C SER A 9 29.16 -25.34 8.59
N ILE A 10 29.35 -24.11 9.05
CA ILE A 10 28.73 -22.91 8.46
C ILE A 10 29.79 -21.83 8.20
N LYS A 11 29.64 -21.10 7.10
CA LYS A 11 30.55 -20.05 6.64
C LYS A 11 29.78 -18.83 6.15
N VAL A 12 30.26 -17.64 6.48
CA VAL A 12 29.79 -16.39 5.85
C VAL A 12 30.40 -16.27 4.46
N ILE A 13 29.59 -16.13 3.42
CA ILE A 13 30.09 -15.91 2.04
C ILE A 13 30.11 -14.42 1.70
N ASN A 14 29.10 -13.67 2.13
CA ASN A 14 28.90 -12.30 1.68
C ASN A 14 28.16 -11.47 2.73
N GLU A 15 28.47 -10.19 2.79
CA GLU A 15 27.76 -9.21 3.61
C GLU A 15 27.50 -7.96 2.76
N LYS A 16 26.23 -7.72 2.38
CA LYS A 16 25.82 -6.56 1.57
C LYS A 16 24.49 -6.01 2.06
N ASP A 17 24.38 -4.69 2.07
CA ASP A 17 23.12 -3.95 2.35
C ASP A 17 22.41 -4.37 3.65
N GLY A 18 23.18 -4.76 4.67
CA GLY A 18 22.63 -5.21 5.95
C GLY A 18 22.12 -6.65 5.95
N PHE A 19 22.40 -7.46 4.93
CA PHE A 19 22.17 -8.90 4.91
C PHE A 19 23.50 -9.65 4.97
N ILE A 20 23.51 -10.79 5.67
CA ILE A 20 24.61 -11.74 5.71
C ILE A 20 24.15 -13.02 5.01
N ASP A 21 24.89 -13.44 3.98
CA ASP A 21 24.69 -14.70 3.27
C ASP A 21 25.60 -15.77 3.88
N LEU A 22 25.01 -16.90 4.29
CA LEU A 22 25.67 -18.00 4.98
C LEU A 22 25.54 -19.29 4.17
N TYR A 23 26.64 -20.02 4.09
CA TYR A 23 26.73 -21.34 3.47
C TYR A 23 26.99 -22.40 4.51
N GLY A 24 26.09 -23.39 4.58
CA GLY A 24 26.21 -24.51 5.48
C GLY A 24 26.46 -25.84 4.76
N GLN A 25 27.16 -26.75 5.45
CA GLN A 25 27.37 -28.13 5.03
C GLN A 25 26.77 -29.08 6.06
N VAL A 26 26.08 -30.13 5.60
CA VAL A 26 25.46 -31.17 6.43
C VAL A 26 25.91 -32.53 5.92
N ILE A 27 26.36 -33.41 6.82
CA ILE A 27 26.70 -34.79 6.50
C ILE A 27 25.58 -35.72 6.99
N ILE A 28 25.15 -36.61 6.12
CA ILE A 28 24.22 -37.69 6.44
C ILE A 28 24.94 -39.02 6.31
N GLN A 29 24.88 -39.80 7.38
CA GLN A 29 25.33 -41.18 7.39
C GLN A 29 24.09 -42.07 7.34
N HIS A 30 23.71 -42.52 6.14
CA HIS A 30 22.60 -43.43 5.92
C HIS A 30 23.00 -44.54 4.95
N PHE A 31 22.63 -45.79 5.23
CA PHE A 31 23.14 -46.97 4.53
C PHE A 31 22.33 -47.41 3.31
N ASN A 32 21.29 -46.65 2.93
CA ASN A 32 20.36 -47.01 1.87
C ASN A 32 20.34 -45.91 0.80
N ASP A 33 20.90 -46.19 -0.38
CA ASP A 33 21.19 -45.19 -1.42
C ASP A 33 20.13 -45.09 -2.54
N ASP A 34 19.14 -45.99 -2.56
CA ASP A 34 18.17 -46.11 -3.65
C ASP A 34 16.91 -45.24 -3.51
N LYS A 35 16.86 -44.31 -2.55
CA LYS A 35 15.65 -43.51 -2.27
C LYS A 35 15.96 -42.02 -2.17
N GLU A 36 15.01 -41.20 -2.64
CA GLU A 36 15.09 -39.75 -2.51
C GLU A 36 15.12 -39.33 -1.03
N LYS A 37 16.16 -38.60 -0.68
CA LYS A 37 16.45 -38.10 0.67
C LYS A 37 16.19 -36.60 0.69
N ILE A 38 15.27 -36.15 1.53
CA ILE A 38 14.97 -34.73 1.70
C ILE A 38 15.60 -34.23 3.00
N VAL A 39 16.43 -33.20 2.87
CA VAL A 39 17.12 -32.55 3.99
C VAL A 39 16.62 -31.13 4.06
N MET A 40 15.98 -30.77 5.17
CA MET A 40 15.49 -29.41 5.40
C MET A 40 16.23 -28.76 6.57
N ILE A 41 16.53 -27.48 6.41
CA ILE A 41 17.21 -26.66 7.40
C ILE A 41 16.24 -25.57 7.83
N GLU A 42 15.89 -25.61 9.11
CA GLU A 42 15.14 -24.56 9.78
C GLU A 42 16.13 -23.70 10.57
N TYR A 43 15.95 -22.38 10.56
CA TYR A 43 16.84 -21.49 11.30
C TYR A 43 16.09 -20.34 11.97
N THR A 44 16.57 -19.97 13.15
CA THR A 44 16.09 -18.80 13.89
C THR A 44 17.23 -17.82 14.12
N ALA A 45 16.98 -16.55 13.83
CA ALA A 45 17.95 -15.48 14.02
C ALA A 45 17.52 -14.58 15.19
N ASN A 46 18.45 -14.29 16.09
CA ASN A 46 18.32 -13.43 17.28
C ASN A 46 17.10 -13.75 18.16
N SER A 47 16.60 -14.99 18.12
CA SER A 47 15.45 -15.47 18.90
C SER A 47 14.09 -14.82 18.57
N TRP A 48 13.94 -14.07 17.47
CA TRP A 48 12.67 -13.40 17.11
C TRP A 48 12.26 -13.50 15.64
N THR A 49 13.19 -13.85 14.73
CA THR A 49 12.88 -14.05 13.30
C THR A 49 13.16 -15.49 12.90
N THR A 50 12.11 -16.29 12.73
CA THR A 50 12.16 -17.59 12.05
C THR A 50 12.36 -17.33 10.55
N GLY A 51 13.45 -17.83 9.98
CA GLY A 51 13.63 -17.81 8.53
C GLY A 51 12.85 -18.93 7.85
N ASP A 52 12.61 -18.79 6.55
CA ASP A 52 11.98 -19.83 5.73
C ASP A 52 12.84 -21.10 5.73
N SER A 53 12.21 -22.28 5.86
CA SER A 53 12.91 -23.56 5.80
C SER A 53 13.57 -23.75 4.43
N VAL A 54 14.87 -24.05 4.41
CA VAL A 54 15.63 -24.24 3.17
C VAL A 54 15.91 -25.72 2.94
N ILE A 55 15.67 -26.20 1.72
CA ILE A 55 16.02 -27.56 1.30
C ILE A 55 17.52 -27.60 0.97
N ALA A 56 18.28 -28.45 1.65
CA ALA A 56 19.70 -28.62 1.36
C ALA A 56 19.88 -29.52 0.13
N LEU A 57 20.79 -29.14 -0.76
CA LEU A 57 21.06 -29.81 -2.02
C LEU A 57 22.21 -30.82 -1.88
N PRO A 58 22.11 -32.03 -2.46
CA PRO A 58 23.15 -33.04 -2.38
C PRO A 58 24.40 -32.63 -3.19
N SER A 59 25.57 -32.93 -2.62
CA SER A 59 26.87 -32.78 -3.27
C SER A 59 27.24 -34.04 -4.04
N TYR A 60 27.77 -33.87 -5.26
CA TYR A 60 28.29 -34.99 -6.06
C TYR A 60 29.68 -35.48 -5.61
N THR A 61 30.32 -34.79 -4.65
CA THR A 61 31.57 -35.26 -4.01
C THR A 61 31.25 -36.05 -2.74
N LEU A 62 31.40 -37.37 -2.81
CA LEU A 62 31.28 -38.26 -1.65
C LEU A 62 32.35 -37.92 -0.61
N SER A 63 31.93 -37.71 0.64
CA SER A 63 32.85 -37.70 1.77
C SER A 63 33.16 -39.14 2.16
N ASN A 64 34.38 -39.42 2.68
CA ASN A 64 34.77 -40.77 3.12
C ASN A 64 33.89 -41.37 4.24
N TYR A 65 32.94 -40.59 4.78
CA TYR A 65 32.14 -40.95 5.95
C TYR A 65 30.63 -40.73 5.78
N GLY A 66 30.12 -40.36 4.59
CA GLY A 66 28.67 -40.13 4.36
C GLY A 66 28.35 -39.21 3.18
N GLU A 67 27.06 -39.02 2.90
CA GLU A 67 26.55 -38.09 1.88
C GLU A 67 26.60 -36.65 2.39
N LEU A 68 27.01 -35.71 1.53
CA LEU A 68 27.20 -34.31 1.88
C LEU A 68 26.12 -33.47 1.22
N TYR A 69 25.49 -32.59 1.98
CA TYR A 69 24.45 -31.66 1.54
C TYR A 69 24.87 -30.22 1.86
N TYR A 70 24.43 -29.29 1.02
CA TYR A 70 24.73 -27.86 1.16
C TYR A 70 23.46 -27.03 1.19
N PHE A 71 23.49 -25.96 1.97
CA PHE A 71 22.39 -25.00 2.03
C PHE A 71 22.93 -23.58 2.11
N GLU A 72 22.13 -22.64 1.61
CA GLU A 72 22.43 -21.21 1.65
C GLU A 72 21.26 -20.49 2.33
N ILE A 73 21.56 -19.63 3.30
CA ILE A 73 20.57 -18.82 4.02
C ILE A 73 21.04 -17.36 4.06
N SER A 74 20.11 -16.42 3.91
CA SER A 74 20.38 -14.98 4.00
C SER A 74 19.63 -14.40 5.19
N VAL A 75 20.35 -13.70 6.08
CA VAL A 75 19.79 -13.19 7.34
C VAL A 75 20.04 -11.69 7.48
N PHE A 76 19.03 -10.96 7.93
CA PHE A 76 19.16 -9.52 8.18
C PHE A 76 20.01 -9.23 9.43
N LYS A 77 20.93 -8.28 9.29
CA LYS A 77 21.94 -7.90 10.27
C LYS A 77 21.60 -6.54 10.87
N ILE A 78 21.42 -6.47 12.19
CA ILE A 78 21.27 -5.20 12.91
C ILE A 78 22.65 -4.72 13.37
N PRO A 79 23.11 -3.51 12.97
CA PRO A 79 24.42 -2.99 13.34
C PRO A 79 24.65 -3.02 14.86
N ASN A 80 25.84 -3.46 15.29
CA ASN A 80 26.29 -3.54 16.69
C ASN A 80 25.53 -4.53 17.60
N ILE A 81 24.70 -5.43 17.06
CA ILE A 81 24.07 -6.52 17.82
C ILE A 81 24.62 -7.87 17.33
N PRO A 82 25.27 -8.69 18.18
CA PRO A 82 25.75 -10.03 17.81
C PRO A 82 24.65 -10.86 17.18
N LEU A 83 24.94 -11.52 16.05
CA LEU A 83 23.96 -12.37 15.40
C LEU A 83 24.00 -13.76 16.05
N HIS A 84 22.92 -14.13 16.72
CA HIS A 84 22.70 -15.48 17.22
C HIS A 84 21.85 -16.26 16.23
N LEU A 85 22.31 -17.43 15.83
CA LEU A 85 21.63 -18.34 14.90
C LEU A 85 21.45 -19.70 15.55
N GLU A 86 20.23 -20.20 15.59
CA GLU A 86 19.98 -21.61 15.92
C GLU A 86 19.53 -22.33 14.65
N LEU A 87 20.19 -23.44 14.34
CA LEU A 87 19.96 -24.25 13.17
C LEU A 87 19.40 -25.61 13.60
N LEU A 88 18.31 -26.01 12.97
CA LEU A 88 17.71 -27.34 13.12
C LEU A 88 17.70 -28.01 11.74
N ALA A 89 18.52 -29.05 11.60
CA ALA A 89 18.55 -29.87 10.41
C ALA A 89 17.64 -31.08 10.59
N ARG A 90 16.69 -31.25 9.66
CA ARG A 90 15.75 -32.36 9.59
C ARG A 90 16.06 -33.23 8.38
N PHE A 91 16.13 -34.54 8.61
CA PHE A 91 16.34 -35.55 7.57
C PHE A 91 15.22 -36.56 7.61
N ASP A 92 14.46 -36.64 6.51
CA ASP A 92 13.33 -37.55 6.36
C ASP A 92 13.70 -38.69 5.40
N VAL A 93 13.65 -39.94 5.88
CA VAL A 93 13.77 -41.15 5.05
C VAL A 93 12.76 -42.20 5.48
N ASP A 94 11.97 -42.66 4.52
CA ASP A 94 10.84 -43.58 4.75
C ASP A 94 9.88 -43.03 5.84
N ASP A 95 9.64 -43.79 6.91
CA ASP A 95 8.78 -43.39 8.05
C ASP A 95 9.61 -42.81 9.23
N TYR A 96 10.88 -42.49 9.02
CA TYR A 96 11.79 -42.02 10.07
C TYR A 96 12.29 -40.60 9.80
N THR A 97 12.08 -39.73 10.79
CA THR A 97 12.63 -38.38 10.82
C THR A 97 13.76 -38.29 11.84
N PHE A 98 14.89 -37.74 11.41
CA PHE A 98 16.06 -37.50 12.23
C PHE A 98 16.30 -36.00 12.36
N TRP A 99 16.79 -35.57 13.52
CA TRP A 99 16.98 -34.16 13.87
C TRP A 99 18.37 -33.92 14.42
N ALA A 100 19.05 -32.88 13.95
CA ALA A 100 20.25 -32.35 14.58
C ALA A 100 20.09 -30.85 14.82
N ASN A 101 20.34 -30.41 16.05
CA ASN A 101 20.31 -29.00 16.41
C ASN A 101 21.74 -28.48 16.66
N SER A 102 21.99 -27.22 16.33
CA SER A 102 23.23 -26.54 16.64
C SER A 102 22.98 -25.04 16.76
N SER A 103 23.59 -24.40 17.74
CA SER A 103 23.55 -22.94 17.89
C SER A 103 24.89 -22.32 17.53
N TYR A 104 24.83 -21.15 16.94
CA TYR A 104 25.96 -20.38 16.44
C TYR A 104 25.81 -18.92 16.86
N GLN A 105 26.90 -18.32 17.36
CA GLN A 105 26.93 -16.90 17.71
C GLN A 105 28.04 -16.23 16.90
N TYR A 106 27.66 -15.26 16.08
CA TYR A 106 28.58 -14.42 15.32
C TYR A 106 28.80 -13.10 16.05
N LEU A 107 30.03 -12.91 16.51
CA LEU A 107 30.51 -11.68 17.13
C LEU A 107 31.17 -10.80 16.06
N TYR A 108 30.90 -9.50 16.12
CA TYR A 108 31.48 -8.50 15.24
C TYR A 108 32.94 -8.37 15.61
N ASP A 109 33.83 -9.04 14.88
CA ASP A 109 35.13 -8.51 14.47
C ASP A 109 35.93 -9.57 13.68
N GLU A 110 36.70 -9.05 12.71
CA GLU A 110 37.71 -9.70 11.86
C GLU A 110 37.22 -10.36 10.55
N GLY A 111 36.98 -9.53 9.54
CA GLY A 111 37.88 -9.39 8.38
C GLY A 111 38.13 -10.55 7.41
N ASP A 112 37.76 -11.80 7.72
CA ASP A 112 37.91 -12.94 6.81
C ASP A 112 36.80 -13.98 7.05
N PRO A 113 36.34 -14.71 6.01
CA PRO A 113 35.24 -15.66 6.14
C PRO A 113 35.66 -16.89 6.95
N LYS A 114 35.39 -16.86 8.27
CA LYS A 114 35.66 -17.96 9.20
C LYS A 114 34.69 -19.12 8.95
N GLU A 115 35.23 -20.30 8.64
CA GLU A 115 34.48 -21.57 8.63
C GLU A 115 34.44 -22.14 10.04
N PHE A 116 33.23 -22.43 10.54
CA PHE A 116 33.03 -23.01 11.87
C PHE A 116 32.58 -24.45 11.75
N PHE A 117 33.20 -25.34 12.52
CA PHE A 117 32.84 -26.76 12.58
C PHE A 117 32.02 -27.05 13.84
N PHE A 118 30.93 -27.81 13.71
CA PHE A 118 30.12 -28.23 14.85
C PHE A 118 30.61 -29.60 15.37
N ASN A 119 30.62 -29.78 16.69
CA ASN A 119 30.97 -31.08 17.29
C ASN A 119 29.74 -32.01 17.29
N ASP A 120 29.94 -33.26 16.85
CA ASP A 120 28.93 -34.31 16.62
C ASP A 120 27.86 -34.44 17.71
N ALA A 121 26.71 -33.76 17.56
CA ALA A 121 25.55 -33.94 18.42
C ALA A 121 24.78 -35.23 18.02
N VAL A 122 24.77 -36.22 18.91
CA VAL A 122 24.19 -37.56 18.67
C VAL A 122 22.68 -37.61 18.98
N ILE A 123 21.90 -38.15 18.05
CA ILE A 123 20.43 -38.33 18.13
C ILE A 123 20.06 -39.54 19.02
N LYS A 124 19.11 -39.36 19.94
CA LYS A 124 18.45 -40.46 20.69
C LYS A 124 17.31 -41.06 19.86
N ASN A 125 17.33 -42.39 19.73
CA ASN A 125 16.27 -43.18 19.11
C ASN A 125 15.42 -43.84 20.21
N THR A 126 14.10 -43.90 20.08
CA THR A 126 13.25 -44.64 21.03
C THR A 126 12.18 -45.45 20.33
N SER A 127 12.32 -46.77 20.40
CA SER A 127 11.23 -47.73 20.25
C SER A 127 11.48 -48.93 21.14
N GLN A 128 10.56 -49.22 22.09
CA GLN A 128 9.91 -50.52 22.33
C GLN A 128 9.18 -50.58 23.70
N LYS A 129 8.03 -51.25 23.68
CA LYS A 129 7.11 -51.54 24.80
C LYS A 129 7.64 -52.65 25.70
N SER A 130 7.57 -52.49 27.03
CA SER A 130 6.85 -53.41 27.96
C SER A 130 7.08 -53.06 29.44
N SER A 131 6.01 -53.22 30.24
CA SER A 131 5.99 -53.47 31.70
C SER A 131 6.32 -52.34 32.68
N ILE A 132 5.51 -51.27 32.79
CA ILE A 132 5.68 -50.31 33.91
C ILE A 132 4.36 -49.62 34.37
N ASP A 133 3.39 -50.34 34.92
CA ASP A 133 2.19 -49.67 35.51
C ASP A 133 2.44 -49.09 36.92
N LYS A 134 3.57 -49.42 37.58
CA LYS A 134 3.92 -48.88 38.91
C LYS A 134 4.87 -47.67 38.90
N ASN A 135 5.69 -47.49 37.86
CA ASN A 135 6.52 -46.27 37.78
C ASN A 135 5.79 -45.12 37.05
N VAL A 136 4.77 -45.39 36.23
CA VAL A 136 3.99 -44.32 35.55
C VAL A 136 3.35 -43.37 36.55
N LEU A 137 2.71 -43.88 37.61
CA LEU A 137 2.12 -43.06 38.67
C LEU A 137 3.15 -42.20 39.43
N LYS A 138 4.33 -42.73 39.71
CA LYS A 138 5.42 -41.97 40.36
C LYS A 138 6.01 -40.91 39.42
N LEU A 139 6.17 -41.24 38.14
CA LEU A 139 6.69 -40.34 37.12
C LEU A 139 5.70 -39.21 36.79
N GLU A 140 4.39 -39.47 36.81
CA GLU A 140 3.36 -38.45 36.63
C GLU A 140 3.29 -37.47 37.81
N GLU A 141 3.51 -37.95 39.03
CA GLU A 141 3.55 -37.11 40.23
C GLU A 141 4.83 -36.26 40.27
N GLU A 142 5.96 -36.82 39.87
CA GLU A 142 7.23 -36.11 39.70
C GLU A 142 7.16 -35.08 38.57
N ARG A 143 6.53 -35.43 37.44
CA ARG A 143 6.27 -34.50 36.33
C ARG A 143 5.42 -33.32 36.75
N ARG A 144 4.36 -33.54 37.55
CA ARG A 144 3.53 -32.46 38.09
C ARG A 144 4.31 -31.50 38.99
N ARG A 145 5.22 -32.03 39.82
CA ARG A 145 6.10 -31.21 40.67
C ARG A 145 7.07 -30.38 39.84
N LEU A 146 7.70 -30.97 38.83
CA LEU A 146 8.62 -30.28 37.92
C LEU A 146 7.91 -29.22 37.06
N GLU A 147 6.67 -29.47 36.64
CA GLU A 147 5.85 -28.47 35.92
C GLU A 147 5.47 -27.29 36.84
N GLU A 148 5.15 -27.55 38.11
CA GLU A 148 4.88 -26.50 39.09
C GLU A 148 6.13 -25.68 39.44
N GLU A 149 7.29 -26.33 39.60
CA GLU A 149 8.58 -25.66 39.81
C GLU A 149 8.97 -24.80 38.60
N ARG A 150 8.78 -25.31 37.37
CA ARG A 150 8.98 -24.52 36.14
C ARG A 150 8.07 -23.31 36.08
N ARG A 151 6.79 -23.45 36.47
CA ARG A 151 5.84 -22.33 36.51
C ARG A 151 6.31 -21.23 37.48
N LEU A 152 6.76 -21.61 38.67
CA LEU A 152 7.26 -20.67 39.67
C LEU A 152 8.53 -19.94 39.22
N LEU A 153 9.47 -20.66 38.59
CA LEU A 153 10.68 -20.06 38.00
C LEU A 153 10.36 -19.10 36.86
N GLU A 154 9.34 -19.42 36.04
CA GLU A 154 8.90 -18.54 34.97
C GLU A 154 8.22 -17.28 35.51
N GLU A 155 7.40 -17.38 36.55
CA GLU A 155 6.85 -16.22 37.25
C GLU A 155 7.94 -15.34 37.88
N GLU A 156 8.99 -15.93 38.44
CA GLU A 156 10.14 -15.19 38.98
C GLU A 156 10.94 -14.49 37.89
N ARG A 157 11.18 -15.16 36.75
CA ARG A 157 11.81 -14.57 35.56
C ARG A 157 11.02 -13.37 35.05
N ASN A 158 9.70 -13.53 34.90
CA ASN A 158 8.81 -12.46 34.43
C ASN A 158 8.83 -11.25 35.39
N ARG A 159 8.80 -11.49 36.71
CA ARG A 159 8.93 -10.42 37.71
C ARG A 159 10.26 -9.67 37.58
N TYR A 160 11.36 -10.39 37.38
CA TYR A 160 12.68 -9.79 37.20
C TYR A 160 12.77 -8.97 35.90
N GLU A 161 12.24 -9.49 34.79
CA GLU A 161 12.20 -8.78 33.51
C GLU A 161 11.36 -7.51 33.58
N GLU A 162 10.20 -7.54 34.24
CA GLU A 162 9.38 -6.35 34.48
C GLU A 162 10.11 -5.31 35.34
N GLU A 163 10.86 -5.74 36.36
CA GLU A 163 11.66 -4.84 37.18
C GLU A 163 12.80 -4.19 36.37
N CYS A 164 13.51 -4.98 35.54
CA CYS A 164 14.51 -4.46 34.62
C CYS A 164 13.92 -3.44 33.63
N LYS A 165 12.76 -3.73 33.03
CA LYS A 165 12.05 -2.80 32.14
C LYS A 165 11.70 -1.49 32.85
N ARG A 166 11.20 -1.57 34.09
CA ARG A 166 10.88 -0.38 34.90
C ARG A 166 12.11 0.46 35.23
N ARG A 167 13.25 -0.17 35.56
CA ARG A 167 14.51 0.54 35.82
C ARG A 167 15.01 1.25 34.56
N GLN A 168 14.99 0.56 33.41
CA GLN A 168 15.38 1.15 32.13
C GLN A 168 14.51 2.35 31.77
N GLN A 169 13.18 2.23 31.90
CA GLN A 169 12.25 3.34 31.64
C GLN A 169 12.50 4.55 32.55
N GLU A 170 12.85 4.32 33.83
CA GLU A 170 13.19 5.39 34.77
C GLU A 170 14.49 6.11 34.38
N GLU A 171 15.51 5.36 33.95
CA GLU A 171 16.77 5.92 33.47
C GLU A 171 16.59 6.73 32.17
N ASP A 172 15.84 6.19 31.22
CA ASP A 172 15.51 6.88 29.97
C ASP A 172 14.70 8.15 30.23
N ARG A 173 13.75 8.12 31.17
CA ARG A 173 13.00 9.31 31.58
C ARG A 173 13.93 10.39 32.15
N LYS A 174 14.88 10.03 33.01
CA LYS A 174 15.86 10.97 33.57
C LYS A 174 16.79 11.53 32.49
N ARG A 175 17.21 10.70 31.54
CA ARG A 175 18.04 11.11 30.40
C ARG A 175 17.30 12.13 29.52
N LEU A 176 16.06 11.83 29.14
CA LEU A 176 15.21 12.72 28.35
C LEU A 176 14.91 14.04 29.08
N GLU A 177 14.71 14.00 30.40
CA GLU A 177 14.50 15.22 31.17
C GLU A 177 15.76 16.10 31.21
N LYS A 178 16.95 15.50 31.33
CA LYS A 178 18.23 16.22 31.24
C LYS A 178 18.42 16.87 29.87
N GLU A 179 18.13 16.13 28.80
CA GLU A 179 18.22 16.64 27.42
C GLU A 179 17.24 17.80 27.19
N ARG A 180 16.00 17.68 27.67
CA ARG A 180 15.01 18.78 27.61
C ARG A 180 15.51 20.06 28.29
N ARG A 181 16.17 19.94 29.44
CA ARG A 181 16.74 21.10 30.16
C ARG A 181 17.86 21.77 29.37
N LEU A 182 18.75 20.98 28.77
CA LEU A 182 19.82 21.51 27.92
C LEU A 182 19.28 22.25 26.69
N LEU A 183 18.27 21.67 26.02
CA LEU A 183 17.60 22.32 24.89
C LEU A 183 16.88 23.62 25.31
N GLU A 184 16.33 23.67 26.52
CA GLU A 184 15.71 24.88 27.04
C GLU A 184 16.74 25.97 27.34
N GLU A 185 17.91 25.62 27.87
CA GLU A 185 19.04 26.53 28.05
C GLU A 185 19.59 27.04 26.71
N GLU A 186 19.79 26.16 25.73
CA GLU A 186 20.22 26.54 24.38
C GLU A 186 19.23 27.52 23.72
N ARG A 187 17.92 27.27 23.86
CA ARG A 187 16.88 28.20 23.38
C ARG A 187 16.93 29.55 24.08
N LYS A 188 17.31 29.62 25.36
CA LYS A 188 17.48 30.89 26.08
C LYS A 188 18.68 31.65 25.54
N LEU A 189 19.82 30.98 25.35
CA LEU A 189 21.02 31.57 24.76
C LEU A 189 20.76 32.10 23.35
N LEU A 190 20.11 31.33 22.49
CA LEU A 190 19.73 31.77 21.13
C LEU A 190 18.74 32.95 21.11
N LYS A 191 17.94 33.11 22.17
CA LYS A 191 17.06 34.29 22.32
C LYS A 191 17.87 35.52 22.75
N GLU A 192 18.84 35.35 23.65
CA GLU A 192 19.74 36.42 24.08
C GLU A 192 20.66 36.87 22.95
N GLU A 193 21.25 35.95 22.19
CA GLU A 193 22.05 36.24 21.01
C GLU A 193 21.25 37.01 19.96
N ARG A 194 19.99 36.61 19.70
CA ARG A 194 19.09 37.38 18.81
C ARG A 194 18.82 38.79 19.32
N LYS A 195 18.63 38.98 20.63
CA LYS A 195 18.44 40.31 21.22
C LYS A 195 19.69 41.17 21.02
N LEU A 196 20.87 40.62 21.29
CA LEU A 196 22.15 41.30 21.08
C LEU A 196 22.33 41.69 19.61
N PHE A 197 22.07 40.77 18.68
CA PHE A 197 22.15 41.05 17.25
C PHE A 197 21.14 42.13 16.81
N GLU A 198 19.94 42.14 17.38
CA GLU A 198 18.93 43.15 17.09
C GLU A 198 19.27 44.53 17.70
N GLU A 199 19.92 44.56 18.87
CA GLU A 199 20.47 45.78 19.46
C GLU A 199 21.66 46.33 18.66
N GLU A 200 22.59 45.47 18.23
CA GLU A 200 23.69 45.83 17.32
C GLU A 200 23.15 46.37 15.99
N ARG A 201 22.13 45.74 15.41
CA ARG A 201 21.49 46.21 14.17
C ARG A 201 20.83 47.58 14.34
N LYS A 202 20.25 47.87 15.51
CA LYS A 202 19.69 49.21 15.83
C LYS A 202 20.77 50.27 15.99
N GLN A 203 21.98 49.89 16.40
CA GLN A 203 23.12 50.81 16.53
C GLN A 203 23.88 50.98 15.20
N GLN A 204 23.78 50.01 14.29
CA GLN A 204 24.35 50.03 12.95
C GLN A 204 23.36 50.53 11.87
N ASP A 205 22.48 51.47 12.17
CA ASP A 205 21.67 52.11 11.13
C ASP A 205 22.51 53.26 10.52
N PRO A 206 23.27 53.07 9.41
CA PRO A 206 23.65 54.22 8.62
C PRO A 206 22.35 54.87 8.18
N LYS A 207 22.24 56.19 8.30
CA LYS A 207 21.12 56.97 7.75
C LYS A 207 20.94 56.64 6.26
N GLN A 208 20.26 55.54 5.92
CA GLN A 208 19.89 55.19 4.57
C GLN A 208 18.74 56.11 4.23
N ILE A 209 19.01 57.02 3.32
CA ILE A 209 17.98 57.81 2.65
C ILE A 209 17.08 56.78 1.94
N ILE A 210 15.96 56.41 2.57
CA ILE A 210 14.95 55.52 1.98
C ILE A 210 14.33 56.28 0.82
N ARG A 211 14.88 56.07 -0.38
CA ARG A 211 14.31 56.61 -1.61
C ARG A 211 12.97 55.91 -1.84
N LYS A 212 11.90 56.70 -1.90
CA LYS A 212 10.54 56.24 -2.21
C LYS A 212 10.22 56.57 -3.66
N LYS A 213 9.50 55.70 -4.34
CA LYS A 213 9.04 55.86 -5.72
C LYS A 213 7.53 55.61 -5.77
N GLU A 214 6.82 56.39 -6.58
CA GLU A 214 5.39 56.20 -6.79
C GLU A 214 5.12 55.08 -7.81
N CYS A 215 4.18 54.20 -7.48
CA CYS A 215 3.73 53.16 -8.39
C CYS A 215 2.74 53.71 -9.42
N SER A 216 3.02 53.53 -10.72
CA SER A 216 2.16 54.00 -11.82
C SER A 216 0.75 53.37 -11.83
N ARG A 217 0.55 52.24 -11.15
CA ARG A 217 -0.73 51.52 -11.11
C ARG A 217 -1.59 51.77 -9.87
N CYS A 218 -0.97 51.88 -8.69
CA CYS A 218 -1.71 52.10 -7.43
C CYS A 218 -1.51 53.48 -6.82
N LEU A 219 -0.66 54.32 -7.42
CA LEU A 219 -0.37 55.71 -7.01
C LEU A 219 0.13 55.81 -5.56
N LYS A 220 0.69 54.71 -5.03
CA LYS A 220 1.28 54.65 -3.69
C LYS A 220 2.77 54.94 -3.77
N ASN A 221 3.24 55.83 -2.90
CA ASN A 221 4.66 56.07 -2.65
C ASN A 221 5.24 54.93 -1.81
N LEU A 222 5.96 54.02 -2.46
CA LEU A 222 6.49 52.80 -1.88
C LEU A 222 8.02 52.83 -1.88
N GLU A 223 8.64 52.00 -1.03
CA GLU A 223 10.09 51.85 -1.03
C GLU A 223 10.56 51.28 -2.37
N ILE A 224 11.71 51.76 -2.88
CA ILE A 224 12.26 51.29 -4.17
C ILE A 224 12.46 49.76 -4.19
N LYS A 225 12.68 49.12 -3.04
CA LYS A 225 12.81 47.66 -2.91
C LYS A 225 11.58 46.87 -3.39
N VAL A 226 10.40 47.49 -3.39
CA VAL A 226 9.13 46.87 -3.83
C VAL A 226 9.00 46.86 -5.36
N PHE A 227 9.87 47.58 -6.07
CA PHE A 227 9.89 47.65 -7.53
C PHE A 227 10.92 46.65 -8.05
N LEU A 228 10.44 45.48 -8.48
CA LEU A 228 11.27 44.43 -9.07
C LEU A 228 11.12 44.40 -10.59
N LYS A 229 12.21 44.08 -11.30
CA LYS A 229 12.14 43.85 -12.75
C LYS A 229 11.17 42.72 -13.04
N ILE A 230 10.16 43.01 -13.88
CA ILE A 230 9.07 42.07 -14.18
C ILE A 230 9.59 40.88 -14.98
N THR A 231 10.38 41.13 -16.01
CA THR A 231 11.15 40.12 -16.73
C THR A 231 12.49 40.70 -17.15
N ASP A 232 13.54 39.87 -17.26
CA ASP A 232 14.83 40.30 -17.83
C ASP A 232 14.73 40.64 -19.32
N GLN A 233 13.62 40.21 -19.95
CA GLN A 233 13.33 40.53 -21.32
C GLN A 233 12.76 41.95 -21.44
N CYS A 234 12.18 42.54 -20.40
CA CYS A 234 11.60 43.89 -20.45
C CYS A 234 12.68 44.97 -20.53
N GLY A 235 12.59 45.85 -21.53
CA GLY A 235 13.52 46.98 -21.75
C GLY A 235 13.01 48.32 -21.20
N HIS A 236 12.08 48.28 -20.24
CA HIS A 236 11.42 49.45 -19.69
C HIS A 236 11.71 49.59 -18.19
N ASP A 237 11.59 50.82 -17.68
CA ASP A 237 11.83 51.10 -16.26
C ASP A 237 10.80 50.42 -15.36
N VAL A 238 11.21 50.08 -14.14
CA VAL A 238 10.33 49.42 -13.17
C VAL A 238 9.42 50.47 -12.53
N SER A 239 8.24 50.67 -13.11
CA SER A 239 7.26 51.68 -12.67
C SER A 239 6.13 51.11 -11.79
N ILE A 240 5.96 49.79 -11.81
CA ILE A 240 4.86 49.08 -11.15
C ILE A 240 5.41 48.31 -9.93
N CYS A 241 4.72 48.39 -8.80
CA CYS A 241 5.12 47.68 -7.59
C CYS A 241 4.76 46.18 -7.65
N HIS A 242 5.53 45.36 -6.92
CA HIS A 242 5.37 43.89 -6.86
C HIS A 242 3.92 43.44 -6.69
N LYS A 243 3.19 44.02 -5.73
CA LYS A 243 1.78 43.68 -5.47
C LYS A 243 0.86 43.96 -6.66
N CYS A 244 1.09 45.04 -7.42
CA CYS A 244 0.27 45.36 -8.59
C CYS A 244 0.54 44.42 -9.76
N VAL A 245 1.79 43.94 -9.90
CA VAL A 245 2.14 42.89 -10.87
C VAL A 245 1.49 41.57 -10.48
N GLY A 246 1.55 41.18 -9.20
CA GLY A 246 0.88 39.97 -8.68
C GLY A 246 -0.64 39.99 -8.93
N ASN A 247 -1.31 41.11 -8.61
CA ASN A 247 -2.74 41.26 -8.86
C ASN A 247 -3.11 41.29 -10.36
N HIS A 248 -2.19 41.67 -11.24
CA HIS A 248 -2.40 41.57 -12.69
C HIS A 248 -2.33 40.10 -13.13
N ILE A 249 -1.31 39.38 -12.69
CA ILE A 249 -1.15 37.95 -12.95
C ILE A 249 -2.37 37.16 -12.49
N GLU A 250 -2.83 37.39 -11.26
CA GLU A 250 -4.00 36.70 -10.71
C GLU A 250 -5.29 36.98 -11.50
N ARG A 251 -5.50 38.24 -11.94
CA ARG A 251 -6.66 38.59 -12.77
C ARG A 251 -6.61 37.96 -14.15
N GLU A 252 -5.43 37.86 -14.77
CA GLU A 252 -5.28 37.20 -16.07
C GLU A 252 -5.47 35.69 -15.95
N LEU A 253 -4.98 35.07 -14.86
CA LEU A 253 -5.23 33.67 -14.56
C LEU A 253 -6.72 33.35 -14.37
N ASN A 254 -7.46 34.21 -13.66
CA ASN A 254 -8.90 34.03 -13.45
C ASN A 254 -9.71 34.16 -14.76
N LYS A 255 -9.17 34.80 -15.79
CA LYS A 255 -9.77 34.85 -17.13
C LYS A 255 -9.38 33.65 -18.02
N GLY A 256 -8.61 32.69 -17.49
CA GLY A 256 -8.10 31.55 -18.26
C GLY A 256 -6.91 31.90 -19.17
N ASN A 257 -6.30 33.08 -19.04
CA ASN A 257 -5.14 33.46 -19.85
C ASN A 257 -3.85 32.86 -19.28
N ILE A 258 -3.27 31.89 -19.99
CA ILE A 258 -1.97 31.30 -19.63
C ILE A 258 -0.79 32.13 -20.15
N LYS A 259 -0.97 32.84 -21.28
CA LYS A 259 0.04 33.76 -21.83
C LYS A 259 -0.11 35.14 -21.21
N ILE A 260 0.42 35.31 -20.00
CA ILE A 260 0.32 36.57 -19.26
C ILE A 260 1.32 37.58 -19.83
N LEU A 261 0.82 38.73 -20.25
CA LEU A 261 1.63 39.83 -20.76
C LEU A 261 2.07 40.77 -19.65
N CYS A 262 3.22 41.42 -19.85
CA CYS A 262 3.69 42.48 -18.98
C CYS A 262 2.61 43.58 -18.80
N PRO A 263 2.33 44.02 -17.56
CA PRO A 263 1.33 45.05 -17.28
C PRO A 263 1.77 46.47 -17.66
N GLU A 264 3.00 46.66 -18.13
CA GLU A 264 3.52 47.97 -18.55
C GLU A 264 2.98 48.35 -19.94
N ASN A 265 2.61 49.62 -20.12
CA ASN A 265 2.09 50.11 -21.39
C ASN A 265 3.12 49.90 -22.51
N ASN A 266 2.67 49.40 -23.66
CA ASN A 266 3.51 49.08 -24.82
C ASN A 266 4.55 47.96 -24.60
N CYS A 267 4.40 47.15 -23.54
CA CYS A 267 5.19 45.92 -23.39
C CYS A 267 4.35 44.69 -23.72
N HIS A 268 4.68 44.01 -24.82
CA HIS A 268 4.02 42.78 -25.26
C HIS A 268 4.80 41.50 -24.88
N LYS A 269 5.71 41.60 -23.89
CA LYS A 269 6.54 40.46 -23.49
C LYS A 269 5.74 39.53 -22.57
N VAL A 270 5.81 38.23 -22.88
CA VAL A 270 5.14 37.17 -22.12
C VAL A 270 5.98 36.85 -20.88
N LEU A 271 5.34 36.78 -19.73
CA LEU A 271 5.99 36.40 -18.47
C LEU A 271 6.31 34.90 -18.50
N ASN A 272 7.54 34.52 -18.12
CA ASN A 272 7.90 33.12 -17.94
C ASN A 272 7.55 32.61 -16.53
N GLU A 273 7.64 31.30 -16.31
CA GLU A 273 7.32 30.66 -15.03
C GLU A 273 8.10 31.27 -13.85
N LYS A 274 9.40 31.55 -14.02
CA LYS A 274 10.23 32.16 -12.98
C LYS A 274 9.78 33.58 -12.66
N ASN A 275 9.37 34.34 -13.68
CA ASN A 275 8.83 35.67 -13.49
C ASN A 275 7.51 35.60 -12.71
N VAL A 276 6.59 34.71 -13.08
CA VAL A 276 5.32 34.53 -12.36
C VAL A 276 5.57 34.19 -10.89
N LYS A 277 6.41 33.19 -10.60
CA LYS A 277 6.76 32.74 -9.24
C LYS A 277 7.30 33.86 -8.34
N ASN A 278 8.04 34.82 -8.90
CA ASN A 278 8.60 35.93 -8.13
C ASN A 278 7.55 36.97 -7.69
N PHE A 279 6.40 37.04 -8.37
CA PHE A 279 5.37 38.07 -8.14
C PHE A 279 4.11 37.56 -7.44
N VAL A 280 3.95 36.26 -7.24
CA VAL A 280 2.74 35.64 -6.69
C VAL A 280 3.05 34.73 -5.50
N ASN A 281 2.04 34.39 -4.69
CA ASN A 281 2.19 33.42 -3.59
C ASN A 281 2.19 31.97 -4.13
N ASN A 282 2.52 31.00 -3.28
CA ASN A 282 2.55 29.58 -3.69
C ASN A 282 1.22 29.11 -4.29
N GLU A 283 0.10 29.52 -3.73
CA GLU A 283 -1.23 29.13 -4.21
C GLU A 283 -1.51 29.59 -5.65
N VAL A 284 -1.23 30.86 -5.98
CA VAL A 284 -1.40 31.39 -7.34
C VAL A 284 -0.36 30.79 -8.30
N SER A 285 0.84 30.48 -7.81
CA SER A 285 1.87 29.79 -8.60
C SER A 285 1.45 28.36 -8.98
N GLU A 286 0.87 27.61 -8.05
CA GLU A 286 0.35 26.27 -8.30
C GLU A 286 -0.82 26.32 -9.29
N ARG A 287 -1.74 27.29 -9.13
CA ARG A 287 -2.81 27.55 -10.10
C ARG A 287 -2.28 27.87 -11.49
N TYR A 288 -1.22 28.68 -11.62
CA TYR A 288 -0.58 28.96 -12.91
C TYR A 288 -0.04 27.67 -13.57
N MET A 289 0.63 26.81 -12.80
CA MET A 289 1.16 25.53 -13.30
C MET A 289 0.04 24.59 -13.74
N LEU A 290 -1.02 24.48 -12.94
CA LEU A 290 -2.20 23.68 -13.29
C LEU A 290 -2.83 24.18 -14.59
N ASN A 291 -3.05 25.50 -14.71
CA ASN A 291 -3.65 26.09 -15.91
C ASN A 291 -2.77 25.87 -17.15
N PHE A 292 -1.45 25.95 -16.99
CA PHE A 292 -0.50 25.66 -18.06
C PHE A 292 -0.61 24.22 -18.55
N VAL A 293 -0.70 23.24 -17.64
CA VAL A 293 -0.87 21.82 -17.99
C VAL A 293 -2.20 21.59 -18.69
N LEU A 294 -3.29 22.13 -18.15
CA LEU A 294 -4.64 22.02 -18.74
C LEU A 294 -4.70 22.64 -20.14
N SER A 295 -3.96 23.73 -20.39
CA SER A 295 -3.87 24.36 -21.72
C SER A 295 -3.27 23.48 -22.81
N LYS A 296 -2.56 22.41 -22.43
CA LYS A 296 -1.98 21.46 -23.38
C LYS A 296 -3.00 20.43 -23.86
N ILE A 297 -4.14 20.32 -23.19
CA ILE A 297 -5.20 19.37 -23.53
C ILE A 297 -6.12 20.04 -24.57
N PRO A 298 -6.19 19.56 -25.83
CA PRO A 298 -6.95 20.23 -26.89
C PRO A 298 -8.46 20.32 -26.61
N THR A 299 -9.00 19.32 -25.92
CA THR A 299 -10.41 19.23 -25.53
C THR A 299 -10.73 20.13 -24.34
N PHE A 300 -9.76 20.57 -23.54
CA PHE A 300 -10.01 21.40 -22.37
C PHE A 300 -10.22 22.87 -22.77
N LYS A 301 -11.32 23.48 -22.30
CA LYS A 301 -11.69 24.87 -22.56
C LYS A 301 -11.99 25.60 -21.25
N TRP A 302 -11.43 26.80 -21.12
CA TRP A 302 -11.72 27.70 -19.99
C TRP A 302 -13.10 28.34 -20.14
N CYS A 303 -13.81 28.52 -19.03
CA CYS A 303 -14.98 29.36 -19.00
C CYS A 303 -14.58 30.81 -19.29
N LEU A 304 -15.29 31.47 -20.19
CA LEU A 304 -15.03 32.88 -20.54
C LEU A 304 -15.76 33.86 -19.63
N ASN A 305 -16.41 33.39 -18.55
CA ASN A 305 -17.03 34.27 -17.57
C ASN A 305 -15.96 34.91 -16.67
N PRO A 306 -15.81 36.26 -16.65
CA PRO A 306 -14.80 36.95 -15.83
C PRO A 306 -14.89 36.65 -14.33
N THR A 307 -16.05 36.20 -13.84
CA THR A 307 -16.25 35.82 -12.44
C THR A 307 -16.11 34.32 -12.20
N CYS A 308 -15.93 33.51 -13.25
CA CYS A 308 -15.77 32.06 -13.17
C CYS A 308 -14.35 31.66 -13.61
N GLY A 309 -13.55 31.18 -12.66
CA GLY A 309 -12.20 30.65 -12.92
C GLY A 309 -12.18 29.16 -13.30
N SER A 310 -13.32 28.56 -13.64
CA SER A 310 -13.42 27.13 -13.96
C SER A 310 -13.12 26.85 -15.43
N GLY A 311 -12.68 25.63 -15.72
CA GLY A 311 -12.60 25.09 -17.07
C GLY A 311 -13.10 23.65 -17.09
N GLN A 312 -13.46 23.16 -18.28
CA GLN A 312 -13.96 21.81 -18.46
C GLN A 312 -13.45 21.23 -19.78
N ASP A 313 -13.45 19.92 -19.86
CA ASP A 313 -13.30 19.16 -21.08
C ASP A 313 -14.55 19.27 -21.97
N HIS A 314 -14.29 19.48 -23.26
CA HIS A 314 -15.28 19.53 -24.33
C HIS A 314 -14.87 18.56 -25.43
N TYR A 315 -15.18 17.27 -25.22
CA TYR A 315 -14.79 16.18 -26.12
C TYR A 315 -15.42 16.27 -27.51
N GLN A 316 -16.56 16.96 -27.62
CA GLN A 316 -17.31 17.10 -28.87
C GLN A 316 -16.62 18.01 -29.90
N GLY A 317 -15.50 18.65 -29.52
CA GLY A 317 -14.66 19.43 -30.44
C GLY A 317 -15.37 20.65 -31.02
N ASP A 318 -14.81 21.20 -32.11
CA ASP A 318 -15.33 22.40 -32.77
C ASP A 318 -16.70 22.16 -33.47
N ASP A 319 -17.12 20.90 -33.62
CA ASP A 319 -18.39 20.48 -34.23
C ASP A 319 -19.61 20.81 -33.34
N VAL A 320 -19.41 20.91 -32.02
CA VAL A 320 -20.40 21.43 -31.08
C VAL A 320 -19.88 22.76 -30.53
N PRO A 321 -20.21 23.90 -31.19
CA PRO A 321 -19.55 25.16 -30.94
C PRO A 321 -19.95 25.82 -29.62
N ILE A 322 -20.94 25.29 -28.89
CA ILE A 322 -21.44 25.86 -27.64
C ILE A 322 -20.97 24.99 -26.48
N MET A 323 -20.18 25.57 -25.59
CA MET A 323 -19.83 24.99 -24.31
C MET A 323 -20.61 25.70 -23.20
N ILE A 324 -21.29 24.91 -22.36
CA ILE A 324 -21.99 25.38 -21.16
C ILE A 324 -21.10 25.07 -19.97
N CYS A 325 -20.72 26.10 -19.22
CA CYS A 325 -19.84 25.91 -18.06
C CYS A 325 -20.55 25.13 -16.94
N ASN A 326 -20.01 23.99 -16.51
CA ASN A 326 -20.56 23.16 -15.43
C ASN A 326 -20.60 23.87 -14.06
N THR A 327 -19.78 24.92 -13.87
CA THR A 327 -19.74 25.67 -12.60
C THR A 327 -20.68 26.86 -12.58
N CYS A 328 -20.68 27.70 -13.62
CA CYS A 328 -21.46 28.95 -13.62
C CYS A 328 -22.61 28.96 -14.64
N SER A 329 -22.79 27.88 -15.39
CA SER A 329 -23.80 27.74 -16.46
C SER A 329 -23.68 28.76 -17.61
N GLN A 330 -22.60 29.54 -17.67
CA GLN A 330 -22.38 30.49 -18.77
C GLN A 330 -22.20 29.73 -20.09
N LYS A 331 -22.98 30.11 -21.10
CA LYS A 331 -22.84 29.61 -22.46
C LYS A 331 -21.77 30.41 -23.20
N THR A 332 -20.82 29.70 -23.79
CA THR A 332 -19.71 30.28 -24.54
C THR A 332 -19.57 29.58 -25.88
N CYS A 333 -19.32 30.35 -26.93
CA CYS A 333 -18.99 29.76 -28.22
C CYS A 333 -17.49 29.45 -28.25
N ILE A 334 -17.10 28.18 -28.36
CA ILE A 334 -15.70 27.75 -28.35
C ILE A 334 -14.97 28.02 -29.67
N VAL A 335 -15.72 28.07 -30.79
CA VAL A 335 -15.17 28.38 -32.12
C VAL A 335 -14.77 29.85 -32.23
N HIS A 336 -15.60 30.75 -31.67
CA HIS A 336 -15.37 32.18 -31.74
C HIS A 336 -14.78 32.78 -30.46
N GLY A 337 -14.79 32.05 -29.34
CA GLY A 337 -14.26 32.51 -28.06
C GLY A 337 -15.05 33.67 -27.45
N ILE A 338 -16.39 33.66 -27.56
CA ILE A 338 -17.26 34.78 -27.12
C ILE A 338 -18.36 34.28 -26.19
N GLN A 339 -18.73 35.10 -25.20
CA GLN A 339 -19.90 34.90 -24.34
C GLN A 339 -21.19 35.13 -25.13
N ILE A 340 -22.14 34.19 -25.07
CA ILE A 340 -23.39 34.28 -25.82
C ILE A 340 -24.38 35.20 -25.10
N GLU A 341 -24.08 36.50 -25.09
CA GLU A 341 -25.07 37.56 -24.86
C GLU A 341 -25.11 38.60 -25.99
N ILE A 342 -24.21 38.56 -27.00
CA ILE A 342 -24.22 39.51 -28.13
C ILE A 342 -23.94 38.81 -29.47
N GLU A 343 -25.01 38.69 -30.26
CA GLU A 343 -25.14 38.58 -31.72
C GLU A 343 -24.08 37.81 -32.55
N CYS A 344 -24.25 36.50 -32.70
CA CYS A 344 -23.79 35.79 -33.90
C CYS A 344 -24.98 35.54 -34.84
N LYS A 345 -25.06 36.28 -35.95
CA LYS A 345 -26.11 36.11 -36.97
C LYS A 345 -26.13 34.72 -37.62
N GLN A 346 -25.02 33.98 -37.59
CA GLN A 346 -24.95 32.59 -38.09
C GLN A 346 -25.56 31.56 -37.12
N CYS A 347 -25.57 31.81 -35.82
CA CYS A 347 -26.05 30.84 -34.82
C CYS A 347 -27.56 30.93 -34.53
N ARG A 348 -28.26 31.94 -35.07
CA ARG A 348 -29.71 32.12 -34.85
C ARG A 348 -30.57 31.06 -35.53
N GLN A 349 -30.04 30.34 -36.52
CA GLN A 349 -30.79 29.31 -37.26
C GLN A 349 -30.85 27.93 -36.57
N LEU A 350 -30.20 27.74 -35.41
CA LEU A 350 -30.20 26.46 -34.68
C LEU A 350 -30.91 26.53 -33.32
N GLN A 351 -31.61 27.63 -33.00
CA GLN A 351 -32.28 27.80 -31.70
C GLN A 351 -33.72 27.25 -31.64
N GLU A 352 -34.23 26.58 -32.68
CA GLU A 352 -35.57 25.96 -32.64
C GLU A 352 -35.59 24.59 -33.33
N ILE A 353 -34.72 23.68 -32.92
CA ILE A 353 -34.98 22.25 -33.13
C ILE A 353 -34.83 21.57 -31.78
N ASP A 354 -35.96 21.28 -31.14
CA ASP A 354 -36.05 20.23 -30.11
C ASP A 354 -35.66 18.91 -30.77
N VAL A 355 -34.35 18.64 -30.89
CA VAL A 355 -33.86 17.36 -31.41
C VAL A 355 -34.11 16.32 -30.32
N LYS A 356 -35.25 15.65 -30.44
CA LYS A 356 -35.58 14.48 -29.63
C LYS A 356 -35.02 13.24 -30.29
N ILE A 357 -34.33 12.43 -29.51
CA ILE A 357 -33.77 11.15 -29.92
C ILE A 357 -34.53 10.07 -29.17
N ASP A 358 -34.85 8.97 -29.85
CA ASP A 358 -35.53 7.84 -29.23
C ASP A 358 -34.53 7.01 -28.42
N CYS A 359 -34.84 6.80 -27.14
CA CYS A 359 -34.06 5.93 -26.26
C CYS A 359 -34.28 4.45 -26.64
N ILE A 360 -33.21 3.66 -26.73
CA ILE A 360 -33.34 2.24 -27.11
C ILE A 360 -33.97 1.36 -26.01
N ILE A 361 -34.01 1.82 -24.76
CA ILE A 361 -34.58 1.08 -23.62
C ILE A 361 -36.05 1.45 -23.42
N CYS A 362 -36.37 2.73 -23.19
CA CYS A 362 -37.75 3.15 -22.95
C CYS A 362 -38.54 3.48 -24.23
N THR A 363 -37.90 3.60 -25.39
CA THR A 363 -38.51 3.96 -26.68
C THR A 363 -39.19 5.33 -26.71
N GLU A 364 -38.94 6.17 -25.70
CA GLU A 364 -39.45 7.53 -25.63
C GLU A 364 -38.52 8.51 -26.37
N SER A 365 -39.11 9.50 -27.04
CA SER A 365 -38.37 10.59 -27.69
C SER A 365 -37.95 11.62 -26.64
N VAL A 366 -36.72 11.49 -26.15
CA VAL A 366 -36.16 12.34 -25.10
C VAL A 366 -35.24 13.40 -25.71
N ASN A 367 -35.12 14.55 -25.06
CA ASN A 367 -34.17 15.59 -25.49
C ASN A 367 -32.74 15.03 -25.49
N ILE A 368 -31.93 15.41 -26.48
CA ILE A 368 -30.52 15.03 -26.59
C ILE A 368 -29.71 15.28 -25.30
N GLU A 369 -30.09 16.28 -24.48
CA GLU A 369 -29.46 16.57 -23.18
C GLU A 369 -29.59 15.43 -22.15
N ALA A 370 -30.55 14.52 -22.32
CA ALA A 370 -30.73 13.37 -21.46
C ALA A 370 -29.81 12.19 -21.81
N PHE A 371 -29.06 12.26 -22.91
CA PHE A 371 -28.14 11.22 -23.35
C PHE A 371 -26.72 11.62 -22.95
N LEU A 372 -26.17 10.92 -21.97
CA LEU A 372 -24.82 11.14 -21.46
C LEU A 372 -23.94 9.93 -21.74
N ASN A 373 -22.62 10.14 -21.72
CA ASN A 373 -21.70 9.02 -21.75
C ASN A 373 -21.81 8.20 -20.46
N ILE A 374 -22.09 6.91 -20.57
CA ILE A 374 -22.29 6.03 -19.40
C ILE A 374 -20.96 5.84 -18.66
N THR A 375 -19.87 5.63 -19.39
CA THR A 375 -18.52 5.65 -18.84
C THR A 375 -17.52 6.10 -19.90
N ASP A 376 -16.42 6.74 -19.50
CA ASP A 376 -15.37 7.21 -20.41
C ASP A 376 -14.68 6.07 -21.19
N GLN A 377 -14.89 4.81 -20.77
CA GLN A 377 -14.37 3.62 -21.44
C GLN A 377 -15.27 3.10 -22.57
N CYS A 378 -16.53 3.56 -22.64
CA CYS A 378 -17.46 3.19 -23.69
C CYS A 378 -17.02 3.73 -25.05
N LYS A 379 -17.08 2.89 -26.09
CA LYS A 379 -16.76 3.26 -27.49
C LYS A 379 -18.00 3.34 -28.38
N HIS A 380 -19.19 3.21 -27.81
CA HIS A 380 -20.48 3.25 -28.49
C HIS A 380 -21.17 4.61 -28.29
N ASN A 381 -22.17 4.88 -29.12
CA ASN A 381 -22.88 6.16 -29.15
C ASN A 381 -23.88 6.30 -27.98
N TYR A 382 -24.27 7.53 -27.67
CA TYR A 382 -25.21 7.86 -26.59
C TYR A 382 -26.66 7.61 -27.03
N ASN A 383 -27.17 6.41 -26.79
CA ASN A 383 -28.48 5.93 -27.26
C ASN A 383 -29.43 5.51 -26.12
N ILE A 384 -28.97 5.56 -24.87
CA ILE A 384 -29.76 5.27 -23.67
C ILE A 384 -29.91 6.56 -22.87
N CYS A 385 -31.14 6.91 -22.48
CA CYS A 385 -31.39 8.09 -21.67
C CYS A 385 -30.94 7.89 -20.20
N ARG A 386 -30.63 9.00 -19.52
CA ARG A 386 -30.18 9.02 -18.12
C ARG A 386 -31.07 8.21 -17.18
N GLU A 387 -32.39 8.31 -17.35
CA GLU A 387 -33.37 7.64 -16.50
C GLU A 387 -33.26 6.11 -16.62
N CYS A 388 -33.18 5.59 -17.85
CA CYS A 388 -33.02 4.16 -18.07
C CYS A 388 -31.70 3.60 -17.54
N VAL A 389 -30.60 4.37 -17.64
CA VAL A 389 -29.31 3.97 -17.03
C VAL A 389 -29.44 3.90 -15.50
N GLY A 390 -30.12 4.89 -14.89
CA GLY A 390 -30.36 4.91 -13.46
C GLY A 390 -31.24 3.75 -12.97
N GLU A 391 -32.30 3.42 -13.71
CA GLU A 391 -33.15 2.26 -13.41
C GLU A 391 -32.42 0.92 -13.57
N TYR A 392 -31.60 0.79 -14.61
CA TYR A 392 -30.75 -0.39 -14.80
C TYR A 392 -29.78 -0.59 -13.62
N ILE A 393 -29.08 0.47 -13.21
CA ILE A 393 -28.18 0.44 -12.04
C ILE A 393 -28.94 0.02 -10.78
N LYS A 394 -30.15 0.55 -10.59
CA LYS A 394 -30.99 0.20 -9.44
C LYS A 394 -31.38 -1.28 -9.46
N HIS A 395 -31.84 -1.81 -10.60
CA HIS A 395 -32.22 -3.21 -10.76
C HIS A 395 -31.02 -4.16 -10.55
N GLU A 396 -29.84 -3.83 -11.07
CA GLU A 396 -28.62 -4.62 -10.84
C GLU A 396 -28.25 -4.71 -9.35
N LEU A 397 -28.48 -3.65 -8.58
CA LEU A 397 -28.19 -3.61 -7.14
C LEU A 397 -29.28 -4.26 -6.28
N GLU A 398 -30.55 -4.06 -6.62
CA GLU A 398 -31.69 -4.52 -5.81
C GLU A 398 -32.08 -5.97 -6.11
N ASP A 399 -32.16 -6.35 -7.39
CA ASP A 399 -32.69 -7.64 -7.81
C ASP A 399 -31.59 -8.68 -8.04
N ASN A 400 -30.45 -8.26 -8.59
CA ASN A 400 -29.32 -9.16 -8.87
C ASN A 400 -28.25 -9.18 -7.76
N GLY A 401 -28.26 -8.21 -6.84
CA GLY A 401 -27.24 -8.06 -5.80
C GLY A 401 -25.83 -7.87 -6.38
N ASN A 402 -25.72 -7.41 -7.62
CA ASN A 402 -24.48 -7.29 -8.35
C ASN A 402 -23.92 -5.87 -8.19
N PHE A 403 -22.78 -5.74 -7.52
CA PHE A 403 -22.08 -4.46 -7.39
C PHE A 403 -21.11 -4.20 -8.54
N LYS A 404 -20.82 -5.20 -9.39
CA LYS A 404 -20.02 -5.03 -10.61
C LYS A 404 -20.95 -4.78 -11.80
N ILE A 405 -21.41 -3.54 -11.89
CA ILE A 405 -22.38 -3.10 -12.90
C ILE A 405 -21.65 -2.84 -14.23
N THR A 406 -22.10 -3.48 -15.29
CA THR A 406 -21.58 -3.29 -16.66
C THR A 406 -22.44 -2.31 -17.44
N CYS A 407 -21.95 -1.84 -18.57
CA CYS A 407 -22.75 -1.01 -19.47
C CYS A 407 -24.04 -1.75 -19.91
N PRO A 408 -25.21 -1.10 -19.91
CA PRO A 408 -26.46 -1.70 -20.40
C PRO A 408 -26.54 -1.84 -21.94
N GLU A 409 -25.58 -1.30 -22.69
CA GLU A 409 -25.54 -1.41 -24.15
C GLU A 409 -25.17 -2.83 -24.59
N ASP A 410 -25.90 -3.38 -25.55
CA ASP A 410 -25.64 -4.72 -26.08
C ASP A 410 -24.25 -4.80 -26.73
N GLY A 411 -23.45 -5.76 -26.28
CA GLY A 411 -22.06 -5.94 -26.72
C GLY A 411 -21.02 -5.04 -26.02
N CYS A 412 -21.42 -4.19 -25.07
CA CYS A 412 -20.48 -3.45 -24.21
C CYS A 412 -20.29 -4.15 -22.86
N ASN A 413 -19.04 -4.51 -22.54
CA ASN A 413 -18.70 -5.16 -21.27
C ASN A 413 -17.90 -4.24 -20.33
N GLU A 414 -17.88 -2.94 -20.59
CA GLU A 414 -17.18 -1.98 -19.75
C GLU A 414 -17.86 -1.86 -18.39
N ILE A 415 -17.06 -1.84 -17.32
CA ILE A 415 -17.54 -1.77 -15.94
C ILE A 415 -17.67 -0.31 -15.52
N LEU A 416 -18.83 0.06 -14.99
CA LEU A 416 -19.07 1.40 -14.50
C LEU A 416 -18.26 1.65 -13.23
N ASN A 417 -17.58 2.80 -13.19
CA ASN A 417 -16.81 3.22 -12.02
C ASN A 417 -17.71 3.95 -11.00
N GLN A 418 -17.19 4.23 -9.80
CA GLN A 418 -17.96 4.89 -8.74
C GLN A 418 -18.50 6.27 -9.15
N LYS A 419 -17.77 7.04 -9.98
CA LYS A 419 -18.23 8.36 -10.46
C LYS A 419 -19.39 8.20 -11.42
N ASP A 420 -19.30 7.24 -12.35
CA ASP A 420 -20.35 6.92 -13.31
C ASP A 420 -21.64 6.54 -12.56
N ILE A 421 -21.54 5.61 -11.60
CA ILE A 421 -22.69 5.16 -10.81
C ILE A 421 -23.29 6.33 -10.00
N LYS A 422 -22.46 7.23 -9.46
CA LYS A 422 -22.93 8.42 -8.74
C LYS A 422 -23.67 9.41 -9.64
N GLU A 423 -23.26 9.56 -10.90
CA GLU A 423 -23.87 10.50 -11.85
C GLU A 423 -25.26 10.02 -12.31
N PHE A 424 -25.41 8.71 -12.54
CA PHE A 424 -26.64 8.14 -13.09
C PHE A 424 -27.64 7.65 -12.02
N SER A 425 -27.22 7.45 -10.77
CA SER A 425 -28.08 6.91 -9.71
C SER A 425 -28.55 7.97 -8.71
N SER A 426 -29.66 7.66 -8.02
CA SER A 426 -30.14 8.49 -6.91
C SER A 426 -29.21 8.39 -5.69
N GLU A 427 -29.26 9.39 -4.79
CA GLU A 427 -28.44 9.37 -3.56
C GLU A 427 -28.70 8.10 -2.71
N GLU A 428 -29.93 7.61 -2.69
CA GLU A 428 -30.28 6.38 -1.98
C GLU A 428 -29.66 5.14 -2.64
N THR A 429 -29.78 5.02 -3.96
CA THR A 429 -29.18 3.93 -4.75
C THR A 429 -27.65 3.93 -4.62
N PHE A 430 -27.03 5.10 -4.65
CA PHE A 430 -25.58 5.25 -4.51
C PHE A 430 -25.09 4.82 -3.12
N LYS A 431 -25.79 5.21 -2.04
CA LYS A 431 -25.46 4.75 -0.68
C LYS A 431 -25.54 3.23 -0.54
N ARG A 432 -26.49 2.59 -1.24
CA ARG A 432 -26.58 1.13 -1.30
C ARG A 432 -25.38 0.55 -2.04
N TYR A 433 -25.01 1.10 -3.20
CA TYR A 433 -23.81 0.69 -3.93
C TYR A 433 -22.54 0.77 -3.06
N GLU A 434 -22.35 1.87 -2.32
CA GLU A 434 -21.21 2.03 -1.41
C GLU A 434 -21.20 0.95 -0.32
N ARG A 435 -22.38 0.65 0.25
CA ARG A 435 -22.54 -0.42 1.23
C ARG A 435 -22.21 -1.80 0.64
N PHE A 436 -22.69 -2.12 -0.56
CA PHE A 436 -22.35 -3.39 -1.22
C PHE A 436 -20.86 -3.51 -1.53
N THR A 437 -20.24 -2.42 -2.00
CA THR A 437 -18.81 -2.37 -2.30
C THR A 437 -17.98 -2.57 -1.03
N LEU A 438 -18.31 -1.85 0.04
CA LEU A 438 -17.69 -2.02 1.36
C LEU A 438 -17.89 -3.45 1.88
N ASN A 439 -19.10 -3.98 1.75
CA ASN A 439 -19.44 -5.34 2.15
C ASN A 439 -18.60 -6.37 1.41
N PHE A 440 -18.44 -6.22 0.10
CA PHE A 440 -17.62 -7.11 -0.71
C PHE A 440 -16.15 -7.07 -0.29
N VAL A 441 -15.57 -5.86 -0.18
CA VAL A 441 -14.14 -5.67 0.15
C VAL A 441 -13.81 -6.26 1.52
N LEU A 442 -14.63 -5.96 2.55
CA LEU A 442 -14.40 -6.49 3.88
C LEU A 442 -14.65 -8.01 3.95
N SER A 443 -15.60 -8.54 3.17
CA SER A 443 -15.81 -10.00 3.06
C SER A 443 -14.63 -10.74 2.41
N GLN A 444 -13.74 -10.04 1.69
CA GLN A 444 -12.51 -10.67 1.18
C GLN A 444 -11.47 -10.90 2.28
N ILE A 445 -11.62 -10.27 3.44
CA ILE A 445 -10.70 -10.43 4.56
C ILE A 445 -11.09 -11.71 5.31
N PRO A 446 -10.25 -12.75 5.36
CA PRO A 446 -10.61 -14.05 5.96
C PRO A 446 -10.97 -13.99 7.44
N THR A 447 -10.46 -12.99 8.15
CA THR A 447 -10.71 -12.77 9.59
C THR A 447 -11.94 -11.90 9.84
N PHE A 448 -12.55 -11.31 8.82
CA PHE A 448 -13.64 -10.37 9.00
C PHE A 448 -14.99 -11.08 8.92
N GLN A 449 -15.80 -10.92 9.97
CA GLN A 449 -17.12 -11.54 10.08
C GLN A 449 -18.20 -10.45 10.13
N TRP A 450 -19.19 -10.54 9.23
CA TRP A 450 -20.38 -9.70 9.30
C TRP A 450 -21.30 -10.13 10.45
N CYS A 451 -21.91 -9.16 11.12
CA CYS A 451 -22.99 -9.44 12.05
C CYS A 451 -24.15 -10.11 11.30
N LEU A 452 -24.59 -11.28 11.78
CA LEU A 452 -25.64 -12.08 11.14
C LEU A 452 -27.04 -11.43 11.19
N ASN A 453 -27.20 -10.33 11.91
CA ASN A 453 -28.44 -9.57 11.91
C ASN A 453 -28.53 -8.73 10.61
N PRO A 454 -29.50 -8.99 9.72
CA PRO A 454 -29.62 -8.33 8.42
C PRO A 454 -29.80 -6.80 8.52
N ASN A 455 -30.29 -6.29 9.66
CA ASN A 455 -30.51 -4.87 9.90
C ASN A 455 -29.34 -4.17 10.63
N CYS A 456 -28.32 -4.91 11.08
CA CYS A 456 -27.21 -4.35 11.86
C CYS A 456 -26.16 -3.68 10.97
N GLY A 457 -25.73 -4.35 9.89
CA GLY A 457 -24.74 -3.79 8.96
C GLY A 457 -23.35 -3.51 9.55
N SER A 458 -23.06 -4.03 10.75
CA SER A 458 -21.74 -3.95 11.38
C SER A 458 -20.99 -5.26 11.19
N GLY A 459 -19.66 -5.22 11.18
CA GLY A 459 -18.81 -6.41 11.17
C GLY A 459 -17.59 -6.22 12.07
N GLN A 460 -16.95 -7.33 12.44
CA GLN A 460 -15.80 -7.36 13.34
C GLN A 460 -14.67 -8.17 12.71
N ASP A 461 -13.43 -7.75 12.93
CA ASP A 461 -12.22 -8.45 12.49
C ASP A 461 -11.68 -9.35 13.61
N HIS A 462 -11.90 -10.66 13.46
CA HIS A 462 -11.48 -11.70 14.39
C HIS A 462 -10.04 -12.15 14.12
N TYR A 463 -9.09 -11.23 14.22
CA TYR A 463 -7.67 -11.51 13.95
C TYR A 463 -7.09 -12.60 14.88
N GLN A 464 -7.59 -12.72 16.12
CA GLN A 464 -7.09 -13.67 17.12
C GLN A 464 -7.76 -15.06 17.05
N GLU A 465 -9.01 -15.16 16.61
CA GLU A 465 -9.76 -16.43 16.59
C GLU A 465 -9.51 -17.26 15.31
N ALA A 466 -9.15 -16.62 14.18
CA ALA A 466 -8.78 -17.35 12.96
C ALA A 466 -7.51 -18.20 13.14
N SER A 467 -6.58 -17.77 14.01
CA SER A 467 -5.39 -18.54 14.37
C SER A 467 -5.73 -19.79 15.20
N GLN A 468 -6.79 -19.75 16.02
CA GLN A 468 -7.20 -20.87 16.89
C GLN A 468 -8.21 -21.81 16.20
N ASN A 469 -9.06 -21.27 15.32
CA ASN A 469 -10.05 -22.03 14.54
C ASN A 469 -9.42 -22.80 13.37
N ALA A 470 -8.32 -22.32 12.78
CA ALA A 470 -7.58 -23.06 11.76
C ALA A 470 -6.98 -24.38 12.31
N GLU A 471 -6.52 -24.36 13.56
CA GLU A 471 -6.02 -25.55 14.26
C GLU A 471 -7.17 -26.54 14.58
N SER A 472 -8.30 -26.02 15.06
CA SER A 472 -9.46 -26.83 15.48
C SER A 472 -10.27 -27.42 14.31
N ALA A 473 -10.45 -26.68 13.20
CA ALA A 473 -11.15 -27.15 12.01
C ALA A 473 -10.34 -28.19 11.23
N SER A 474 -9.00 -28.05 11.23
CA SER A 474 -8.07 -29.06 10.72
C SER A 474 -8.23 -30.37 11.48
N GLU A 475 -8.33 -30.32 12.82
CA GLU A 475 -8.46 -31.51 13.67
C GLU A 475 -9.79 -32.26 13.48
N PHE A 476 -10.90 -31.53 13.29
CA PHE A 476 -12.21 -32.14 13.00
C PHE A 476 -12.29 -32.74 11.58
N TYR A 477 -11.81 -32.05 10.55
CA TYR A 477 -11.78 -32.56 9.18
C TYR A 477 -10.86 -33.79 9.04
N MET A 478 -9.76 -33.81 9.78
CA MET A 478 -8.83 -34.95 9.85
C MET A 478 -9.42 -36.17 10.55
N SER A 479 -10.42 -36.00 11.43
CA SER A 479 -11.12 -37.10 12.12
C SER A 479 -12.08 -37.90 11.22
N GLN A 480 -12.51 -37.32 10.09
CA GLN A 480 -13.45 -37.94 9.14
C GLN A 480 -12.75 -38.68 7.98
N LEU A 481 -11.42 -38.61 7.90
CA LEU A 481 -10.61 -39.21 6.84
C LEU A 481 -9.95 -40.52 7.33
N LYS A 482 -10.19 -41.64 6.64
CA LYS A 482 -9.44 -42.89 6.88
C LYS A 482 -8.32 -43.05 5.85
N GLN A 483 -7.23 -43.70 6.23
CA GLN A 483 -6.14 -44.00 5.32
C GLN A 483 -6.39 -45.30 4.56
N CYS A 484 -6.08 -45.32 3.27
CA CYS A 484 -6.06 -46.55 2.49
C CYS A 484 -5.05 -47.55 3.11
N PRO A 485 -5.41 -48.83 3.29
CA PRO A 485 -4.49 -49.83 3.83
C PRO A 485 -3.18 -49.97 3.05
N ASN A 486 -3.22 -49.74 1.73
CA ASN A 486 -2.09 -49.92 0.81
C ASN A 486 -1.24 -48.64 0.63
N CYS A 487 -1.78 -47.59 0.00
CA CYS A 487 -1.02 -46.34 -0.28
C CYS A 487 -0.89 -45.38 0.92
N LYS A 488 -1.58 -45.67 2.04
CA LYS A 488 -1.80 -44.77 3.20
C LYS A 488 -2.39 -43.39 2.89
N CYS A 489 -2.74 -43.13 1.64
CA CYS A 489 -3.38 -41.90 1.22
C CYS A 489 -4.74 -41.75 1.91
N ARG A 490 -5.01 -40.55 2.43
CA ARG A 490 -6.25 -40.23 3.13
C ARG A 490 -7.40 -40.20 2.13
N ILE A 491 -8.44 -40.96 2.44
CA ILE A 491 -9.63 -41.12 1.63
C ILE A 491 -10.80 -40.62 2.46
N GLU A 492 -11.72 -39.91 1.82
CA GLU A 492 -13.01 -39.50 2.40
C GLU A 492 -14.10 -40.46 1.92
N LYS A 493 -15.04 -40.82 2.81
CA LYS A 493 -16.17 -41.68 2.43
C LYS A 493 -17.21 -40.87 1.67
N ASN A 494 -17.33 -41.11 0.37
CA ASN A 494 -18.24 -40.36 -0.50
C ASN A 494 -19.59 -41.06 -0.78
N GLY A 495 -20.10 -41.88 0.16
CA GLY A 495 -21.43 -42.52 0.02
C GLY A 495 -21.72 -43.66 1.02
N GLY A 496 -22.90 -44.31 0.89
CA GLY A 496 -23.42 -45.27 1.88
C GLY A 496 -22.83 -46.69 1.85
N CYS A 497 -22.13 -47.11 0.79
CA CYS A 497 -21.51 -48.44 0.69
C CYS A 497 -20.17 -48.49 1.43
N ASN A 498 -19.91 -49.56 2.19
CA ASN A 498 -18.64 -49.74 2.91
C ASN A 498 -17.52 -50.32 2.03
N HIS A 499 -17.82 -50.80 0.82
CA HIS A 499 -16.78 -51.27 -0.10
C HIS A 499 -16.19 -50.08 -0.87
N MET A 500 -14.94 -49.73 -0.57
CA MET A 500 -14.26 -48.56 -1.11
C MET A 500 -13.10 -48.95 -2.02
N THR A 501 -12.85 -48.13 -3.04
CA THR A 501 -11.71 -48.28 -3.95
C THR A 501 -10.85 -47.04 -3.89
N CYS A 502 -9.56 -47.21 -3.63
CA CYS A 502 -8.59 -46.12 -3.57
C CYS A 502 -8.42 -45.48 -4.95
N ARG A 503 -8.75 -44.18 -5.04
CA ARG A 503 -8.69 -43.41 -6.29
C ARG A 503 -7.36 -42.72 -6.54
N ARG A 504 -6.36 -42.90 -5.66
CA ARG A 504 -5.02 -42.34 -5.90
C ARG A 504 -4.45 -42.95 -7.19
N PRO A 505 -4.00 -42.13 -8.15
CA PRO A 505 -3.39 -42.61 -9.38
C PRO A 505 -2.30 -43.64 -9.07
N GLY A 506 -2.41 -44.83 -9.65
CA GLY A 506 -1.48 -45.95 -9.43
C GLY A 506 -1.78 -46.89 -8.25
N CYS A 507 -2.74 -46.60 -7.36
CA CYS A 507 -3.06 -47.48 -6.23
C CYS A 507 -4.21 -48.47 -6.54
N GLY A 508 -5.41 -47.98 -6.87
CA GLY A 508 -6.57 -48.82 -7.26
C GLY A 508 -7.08 -49.84 -6.23
N HIS A 509 -6.51 -49.88 -5.02
CA HIS A 509 -6.77 -50.93 -4.03
C HIS A 509 -8.21 -50.87 -3.48
N GLN A 510 -8.91 -52.00 -3.51
CA GLN A 510 -10.28 -52.14 -2.99
C GLN A 510 -10.25 -52.69 -1.56
N PHE A 511 -10.97 -52.06 -0.64
CA PHE A 511 -11.00 -52.42 0.77
C PHE A 511 -12.34 -52.07 1.42
N CYS A 512 -12.68 -52.72 2.53
CA CYS A 512 -13.84 -52.36 3.33
C CYS A 512 -13.51 -51.17 4.24
N TRP A 513 -14.41 -50.20 4.35
CA TRP A 513 -14.25 -48.98 5.13
C TRP A 513 -14.39 -49.20 6.64
N MET A 514 -15.10 -50.24 7.07
CA MET A 514 -15.35 -50.53 8.49
C MET A 514 -14.07 -50.91 9.22
#